data_AF-A0A081DEP2-F1
#
_entry.id   AF-A0A081DEP2-F1
#
_cell.length_a   1.000
_cell.length_b   1.000
_cell.length_c   1.000
_cell.angle_alpha   90.00
_cell.angle_beta   90.00
_cell.angle_gamma   90.00
#
_symmetry.space_group_name_H-M   'P 1'
#
loop_
_entity.id
_entity.type
_entity.pdbx_description
1 polymer ?
#
loop_
_entity_poly.entity_id
_entity_poly.type
_entity_poly.pdbx_seq_one_letter_code
_entity_poly.pdbx_strand_id
1 'polypeptide(L)'
;MLKPNILLFALLLSFIGFSQVGIGTVAPTADLEIMARPSLAAGEFNGIIIPKVTALPATVAPSGTILYLEGGANAGFYFSNGSSFQNVTDILSASGTGAFYDRGTTTDVTVDTSSDSYRIGRTAFGQDSSNAAIVSIENETPAGGDKRLLDLENRNSSTAMGDKHIFNQR
;
A
#
# COMPACT_ATOMS: atom_id res chain seq x y z
N MET A 1 -17.94 33.65 -53.49
CA MET A 1 -19.07 33.56 -52.54
C MET A 1 -19.75 32.21 -52.74
N LEU A 2 -19.76 31.34 -51.71
CA LEU A 2 -20.51 30.08 -51.79
C LEU A 2 -22.01 30.40 -51.89
N LYS A 3 -22.73 29.66 -52.73
CA LYS A 3 -24.17 29.85 -52.93
C LYS A 3 -24.92 29.42 -51.64
N PRO A 4 -25.97 30.15 -51.20
CA PRO A 4 -26.70 29.84 -49.95
C PRO A 4 -27.18 28.39 -49.85
N ASN A 5 -27.54 27.80 -50.98
CA ASN A 5 -28.02 26.42 -51.07
C ASN A 5 -26.92 25.39 -50.74
N ILE A 6 -25.65 25.70 -51.00
CA ILE A 6 -24.51 24.84 -50.68
C ILE A 6 -24.22 24.88 -49.18
N LEU A 7 -24.38 26.04 -48.56
CA LEU A 7 -24.19 26.21 -47.11
C LEU A 7 -25.25 25.43 -46.31
N LEU A 8 -26.51 25.51 -46.76
CA LEU A 8 -27.62 24.78 -46.14
C LEU A 8 -27.43 23.27 -46.24
N PHE A 9 -26.95 22.79 -47.38
CA PHE A 9 -26.64 21.38 -47.59
C PHE A 9 -25.50 20.89 -46.70
N ALA A 10 -24.44 21.68 -46.55
CA ALA A 10 -23.34 21.38 -45.63
C ALA A 10 -23.77 21.36 -44.16
N LEU A 11 -24.69 22.25 -43.77
CA LEU A 11 -25.24 22.30 -42.41
C LEU A 11 -26.10 21.05 -42.10
N LEU A 12 -26.93 20.61 -43.04
CA LEU A 12 -27.75 19.39 -42.89
C LEU A 12 -26.89 18.12 -42.82
N LEU A 13 -25.75 18.09 -43.52
CA LEU A 13 -24.79 16.97 -43.45
C LEU A 13 -24.06 16.86 -42.10
N SER A 14 -24.01 17.92 -41.30
CA SER A 14 -23.32 17.89 -40.00
C SER A 14 -24.10 17.13 -38.90
N PHE A 15 -25.42 16.98 -39.06
CA PHE A 15 -26.28 16.30 -38.07
C PHE A 15 -26.29 14.77 -38.20
N ILE A 16 -25.61 14.21 -39.20
CA ILE A 16 -25.50 12.76 -39.47
C ILE A 16 -24.10 12.20 -39.16
N GLY A 17 -23.21 13.00 -38.58
CA GLY A 17 -21.89 12.53 -38.14
C GLY A 17 -21.94 11.89 -36.75
N PHE A 18 -21.79 10.57 -36.66
CA PHE A 18 -21.52 9.89 -35.39
C PHE A 18 -20.05 10.06 -35.03
N SER A 19 -19.75 10.78 -33.95
CA SER A 19 -18.40 10.80 -33.36
C SER A 19 -18.18 9.53 -32.54
N GLN A 20 -17.70 8.48 -33.19
CA GLN A 20 -17.19 7.29 -32.51
C GLN A 20 -15.85 7.64 -31.83
N VAL A 21 -15.70 7.40 -30.53
CA VAL A 21 -14.37 7.37 -29.90
C VAL A 21 -13.97 5.92 -29.61
N GLY A 22 -12.76 5.52 -30.02
CA GLY A 22 -12.27 4.14 -29.96
C GLY A 22 -12.60 3.28 -31.20
N ILE A 23 -11.76 2.26 -31.46
CA ILE A 23 -11.93 1.36 -32.60
C ILE A 23 -12.91 0.25 -32.20
N GLY A 24 -14.19 0.41 -32.59
CA GLY A 24 -15.17 -0.69 -32.61
C GLY A 24 -16.46 -0.55 -31.81
N THR A 25 -16.75 0.57 -31.12
CA THR A 25 -17.99 0.71 -30.31
C THR A 25 -18.85 1.93 -30.66
N VAL A 26 -20.16 1.83 -30.41
CA VAL A 26 -21.19 2.86 -30.61
C VAL A 26 -21.43 3.76 -29.39
N ALA A 27 -20.79 3.47 -28.26
CA ALA A 27 -20.84 4.27 -27.03
C ALA A 27 -19.61 4.00 -26.14
N PRO A 28 -18.46 4.60 -26.46
CA PRO A 28 -17.28 4.53 -25.61
C PRO A 28 -17.52 5.27 -24.28
N THR A 29 -17.26 4.60 -23.16
CA THR A 29 -17.36 5.16 -21.80
C THR A 29 -16.04 5.75 -21.30
N ALA A 30 -14.98 5.66 -22.09
CA ALA A 30 -13.64 6.14 -21.76
C ALA A 30 -13.08 7.03 -22.88
N ASP A 31 -12.44 8.14 -22.48
CA ASP A 31 -11.76 9.06 -23.40
C ASP A 31 -10.51 8.44 -24.05
N LEU A 32 -9.92 7.42 -23.39
CA LEU A 32 -8.80 6.64 -23.89
C LEU A 32 -8.95 5.18 -23.48
N GLU A 33 -9.00 4.30 -24.49
CA GLU A 33 -8.95 2.85 -24.31
C GLU A 33 -7.69 2.30 -24.99
N ILE A 34 -6.90 1.52 -24.25
CA ILE A 34 -5.70 0.84 -24.78
C ILE A 34 -5.99 -0.66 -24.77
N MET A 35 -6.28 -1.21 -25.95
CA MET A 35 -6.61 -2.62 -26.11
C MET A 35 -5.34 -3.43 -26.36
N ALA A 36 -5.07 -4.38 -25.46
CA ALA A 36 -3.95 -5.29 -25.50
C ALA A 36 -4.30 -6.56 -26.30
N ARG A 37 -3.31 -7.24 -26.90
CA ARG A 37 -3.55 -8.52 -27.58
C ARG A 37 -3.89 -9.61 -26.54
N PRO A 38 -5.01 -10.35 -26.71
CA PRO A 38 -5.39 -11.39 -25.75
C PRO A 38 -4.52 -12.65 -25.83
N SER A 39 -3.83 -12.87 -26.96
CA SER A 39 -2.82 -13.92 -27.11
C SER A 39 -1.50 -13.35 -27.64
N LEU A 40 -0.44 -13.67 -26.90
CA LEU A 40 0.93 -13.26 -27.17
C LEU A 40 1.78 -14.51 -27.38
N ALA A 41 2.71 -14.47 -28.33
CA ALA A 41 3.72 -15.51 -28.46
C ALA A 41 4.71 -15.45 -27.29
N ALA A 42 5.49 -16.51 -27.07
CA ALA A 42 6.51 -16.52 -26.02
C ALA A 42 7.51 -15.37 -26.23
N GLY A 43 7.67 -14.51 -25.23
CA GLY A 43 8.54 -13.33 -25.27
C GLY A 43 7.90 -12.06 -25.83
N GLU A 44 6.63 -12.10 -26.26
CA GLU A 44 5.87 -10.88 -26.55
C GLU A 44 5.18 -10.36 -25.29
N PHE A 45 5.08 -9.03 -25.16
CA PHE A 45 4.43 -8.36 -24.02
C PHE A 45 3.53 -7.24 -24.50
N ASN A 46 2.37 -7.10 -23.85
CA ASN A 46 1.58 -5.87 -23.91
C ASN A 46 2.07 -4.93 -22.82
N GLY A 47 2.06 -3.63 -23.08
CA GLY A 47 2.43 -2.64 -22.08
C GLY A 47 2.18 -1.22 -22.55
N ILE A 48 2.32 -0.28 -21.62
CA ILE A 48 2.28 1.15 -21.89
C ILE A 48 3.66 1.71 -21.55
N ILE A 49 4.24 2.48 -22.45
CA ILE A 49 5.49 3.20 -22.18
C ILE A 49 5.15 4.43 -21.34
N ILE A 50 5.65 4.45 -20.11
CA ILE A 50 5.49 5.55 -19.16
C ILE A 50 6.66 6.54 -19.30
N PRO A 51 6.44 7.86 -19.17
CA PRO A 51 7.51 8.84 -19.19
C PRO A 51 8.57 8.57 -18.11
N LYS A 52 9.83 8.58 -18.52
CA LYS A 52 10.99 8.42 -17.63
C LYS A 52 11.55 9.79 -17.29
N VAL A 53 11.91 9.99 -16.01
CA VAL A 53 12.46 11.26 -15.50
C VAL A 53 13.69 10.99 -14.64
N THR A 54 14.65 11.92 -14.64
CA THR A 54 15.83 11.86 -13.77
C THR A 54 15.60 12.52 -12.40
N ALA A 55 14.50 13.27 -12.26
CA ALA A 55 14.05 13.86 -11.00
C ALA A 55 12.52 14.00 -11.03
N LEU A 56 11.88 13.86 -9.88
CA LEU A 56 10.45 14.10 -9.75
C LEU A 56 10.15 15.60 -9.88
N PRO A 57 9.09 16.01 -10.62
CA PRO A 57 8.68 17.40 -10.69
C PRO A 57 8.41 17.99 -9.30
N ALA A 58 8.93 19.20 -9.04
CA ALA A 58 8.69 19.92 -7.79
C ALA A 58 7.27 20.50 -7.70
N THR A 59 6.60 20.65 -8.84
CA THR A 59 5.22 21.14 -8.91
C THR A 59 4.21 20.01 -8.76
N VAL A 60 3.09 20.31 -8.11
CA VAL A 60 1.96 19.38 -7.97
C VAL A 60 1.46 18.94 -9.35
N ALA A 61 1.60 17.65 -9.65
CA ALA A 61 0.98 17.04 -10.83
C ALA A 61 -0.46 16.61 -10.50
N PRO A 62 -1.40 16.62 -11.48
CA PRO A 62 -2.73 16.09 -11.28
C PRO A 62 -2.73 14.67 -10.71
N SER A 63 -3.71 14.37 -9.86
CA SER A 63 -3.87 13.02 -9.30
C SER A 63 -4.02 11.99 -10.41
N GLY A 64 -3.34 10.85 -10.27
CA GLY A 64 -3.29 9.78 -11.29
C GLY A 64 -2.18 9.92 -12.33
N THR A 65 -1.36 10.98 -12.29
CA THR A 65 -0.16 11.09 -13.15
C THR A 65 0.85 9.99 -12.79
N ILE A 66 1.32 9.22 -13.78
CA ILE A 66 2.30 8.13 -13.58
C ILE A 66 3.63 8.49 -14.25
N LEU A 67 4.74 8.31 -13.53
CA LEU A 67 6.11 8.51 -14.01
C LEU A 67 7.01 7.34 -13.59
N TYR A 68 8.12 7.15 -14.29
CA TYR A 68 9.22 6.29 -13.86
C TYR A 68 10.45 7.15 -13.49
N LEU A 69 10.88 7.12 -12.24
CA LEU A 69 12.11 7.79 -11.80
C LEU A 69 13.32 6.90 -12.08
N GLU A 70 14.29 7.42 -12.81
CA GLU A 70 15.53 6.73 -13.13
C GLU A 70 16.63 7.02 -12.11
N GLY A 71 17.39 5.98 -11.75
CA GLY A 71 18.64 6.10 -11.02
C GLY A 71 18.51 6.21 -9.49
N GLY A 72 19.53 5.69 -8.81
CA GLY A 72 19.63 5.73 -7.34
C GLY A 72 18.75 4.69 -6.63
N ALA A 73 18.74 4.75 -5.30
CA ALA A 73 17.99 3.84 -4.44
C ALA A 73 16.46 4.01 -4.56
N ASN A 74 16.00 5.16 -5.07
CA ASN A 74 14.59 5.52 -5.18
C ASN A 74 14.02 5.32 -6.60
N ALA A 75 14.78 4.69 -7.50
CA ALA A 75 14.28 4.42 -8.84
C ALA A 75 13.02 3.57 -8.79
N GLY A 76 12.02 3.87 -9.62
CA GLY A 76 10.76 3.14 -9.60
C GLY A 76 9.58 3.88 -10.23
N PHE A 77 8.42 3.23 -10.18
CA PHE A 77 7.17 3.84 -10.60
C PHE A 77 6.64 4.77 -9.51
N TYR A 78 6.20 5.94 -9.92
CA TYR A 78 5.57 6.92 -9.07
C TYR A 78 4.19 7.28 -9.61
N PHE A 79 3.22 7.44 -8.71
CA PHE A 79 1.93 8.05 -9.04
C PHE A 79 1.74 9.34 -8.23
N SER A 80 1.17 10.37 -8.85
CA SER A 80 0.76 11.58 -8.13
C SER A 80 -0.58 11.34 -7.43
N ASN A 81 -0.69 11.74 -6.16
CA ASN A 81 -1.97 11.82 -5.45
C ASN A 81 -2.64 13.21 -5.56
N GLY A 82 -2.08 14.12 -6.38
CA GLY A 82 -2.53 15.51 -6.47
C GLY A 82 -1.87 16.45 -5.46
N SER A 83 -0.87 16.00 -4.70
CA SER A 83 -0.06 16.82 -3.78
C SER A 83 1.41 16.42 -3.80
N SER A 84 1.71 15.13 -3.89
CA SER A 84 3.05 14.55 -3.95
C SER A 84 3.09 13.32 -4.86
N PHE A 85 4.29 12.97 -5.31
CA PHE A 85 4.56 11.70 -5.98
C PHE A 85 4.84 10.61 -4.96
N GLN A 86 4.11 9.51 -5.05
CA GLN A 86 4.23 8.34 -4.18
C GLN A 86 4.90 7.20 -4.96
N ASN A 87 5.93 6.58 -4.39
CA ASN A 87 6.56 5.41 -5.01
C ASN A 87 5.64 4.19 -4.88
N VAL A 88 5.47 3.41 -5.95
CA VAL A 88 4.64 2.20 -5.97
C VAL A 88 5.24 1.08 -5.13
N THR A 89 6.56 0.97 -5.02
CA THR A 89 7.22 -0.04 -4.16
C THR A 89 7.06 0.27 -2.67
N ASP A 90 6.76 1.53 -2.32
CA ASP A 90 6.45 1.97 -0.97
C ASP A 90 5.08 1.45 -0.49
N ILE A 91 4.16 1.16 -1.41
CA ILE A 91 2.77 0.81 -1.07
C ILE A 91 2.68 -0.54 -0.36
N LEU A 92 3.65 -1.45 -0.57
CA LEU A 92 3.66 -2.79 0.02
C LEU A 92 4.71 -2.99 1.11
N SER A 93 5.68 -2.07 1.27
CA SER A 93 6.78 -2.23 2.24
C SER A 93 7.21 -0.95 2.94
N ALA A 94 6.49 0.15 2.78
CA ALA A 94 6.86 1.42 3.40
C ALA A 94 5.65 2.14 3.97
N SER A 95 5.16 1.55 5.04
CA SER A 95 5.24 2.38 6.21
C SER A 95 6.19 1.67 7.15
N GLY A 96 7.51 1.92 7.04
CA GLY A 96 8.52 1.60 8.09
C GLY A 96 8.22 2.26 9.46
N THR A 97 6.98 2.67 9.65
CA THR A 97 6.22 2.90 10.86
C THR A 97 5.48 1.64 11.31
N GLY A 98 5.76 0.45 10.77
CA GLY A 98 5.16 -0.79 11.25
C GLY A 98 5.39 -0.89 12.75
N ALA A 99 4.33 -1.21 13.50
CA ALA A 99 4.44 -1.30 14.95
C ALA A 99 5.42 -2.40 15.39
N PHE A 100 5.79 -3.31 14.48
CA PHE A 100 6.68 -4.46 14.68
C PHE A 100 7.57 -4.73 13.45
N TYR A 101 8.81 -5.17 13.68
CA TYR A 101 9.82 -5.51 12.66
C TYR A 101 10.52 -6.86 12.94
N ASP A 102 11.20 -7.44 11.96
CA ASP A 102 11.92 -8.72 12.13
C ASP A 102 13.19 -8.57 12.99
N ARG A 103 13.59 -9.64 13.70
CA ARG A 103 14.76 -9.58 14.59
C ARG A 103 16.01 -9.08 13.86
N GLY A 104 16.52 -7.92 14.28
CA GLY A 104 17.77 -7.37 13.76
C GLY A 104 17.65 -6.65 12.41
N THR A 105 16.42 -6.39 11.93
CA THR A 105 16.16 -5.60 10.73
C THR A 105 15.36 -4.33 11.07
N THR A 106 15.09 -3.51 10.06
CA THR A 106 14.10 -2.40 10.13
C THR A 106 12.92 -2.67 9.19
N THR A 107 12.71 -3.94 8.80
CA THR A 107 11.66 -4.36 7.88
C THR A 107 10.41 -4.74 8.66
N ASP A 108 9.27 -4.19 8.29
CA ASP A 108 8.01 -4.44 8.98
C ASP A 108 7.57 -5.90 8.85
N VAL A 109 7.06 -6.47 9.95
CA VAL A 109 6.40 -7.79 9.94
C VAL A 109 5.03 -7.62 9.28
N THR A 110 5.00 -7.57 7.96
CA THR A 110 3.80 -7.20 7.20
C THR A 110 2.97 -8.41 6.76
N VAL A 111 3.55 -9.62 6.72
CA VAL A 111 2.81 -10.80 6.21
C VAL A 111 3.29 -12.16 6.72
N ASP A 112 4.29 -12.20 7.61
CA ASP A 112 4.91 -13.46 8.04
C ASP A 112 4.38 -13.92 9.41
N THR A 113 3.94 -15.18 9.50
CA THR A 113 3.55 -15.86 10.75
C THR A 113 4.63 -16.80 11.29
N SER A 114 5.74 -16.94 10.58
CA SER A 114 6.87 -17.82 10.91
C SER A 114 8.06 -17.09 11.53
N SER A 115 8.08 -15.75 11.49
CA SER A 115 9.11 -14.91 12.11
C SER A 115 8.68 -14.33 13.45
N ASP A 116 9.66 -14.13 14.32
CA ASP A 116 9.48 -13.43 15.60
C ASP A 116 9.30 -11.91 15.37
N SER A 117 8.36 -11.28 16.07
CA SER A 117 8.07 -9.82 15.95
C SER A 117 8.74 -8.97 17.04
N TYR A 118 9.42 -7.87 16.66
CA TYR A 118 10.18 -6.97 17.55
C TYR A 118 9.69 -5.53 17.52
N ARG A 119 9.90 -4.80 18.62
CA ARG A 119 9.70 -3.34 18.70
C ARG A 119 10.59 -2.72 19.78
N ILE A 120 11.08 -1.51 19.54
CA ILE A 120 12.02 -0.79 20.45
C ILE A 120 11.28 -0.13 21.62
N GLY A 121 9.99 0.22 21.46
CA GLY A 121 9.17 0.87 22.49
C GLY A 121 8.56 -0.09 23.54
N ARG A 122 7.83 0.44 24.53
CA ARG A 122 7.06 -0.36 25.52
C ARG A 122 5.65 -0.71 25.01
N THR A 123 5.20 -1.96 25.07
CA THR A 123 3.85 -2.33 24.56
C THR A 123 2.89 -2.13 25.72
N ALA A 124 1.83 -1.36 25.52
CA ALA A 124 0.70 -1.36 26.43
C ALA A 124 -0.44 -2.16 25.78
N PHE A 125 -1.00 -3.12 26.51
CA PHE A 125 -2.18 -3.88 26.05
C PHE A 125 -3.43 -3.27 26.65
N GLY A 126 -4.15 -2.45 25.86
CA GLY A 126 -5.52 -2.01 26.12
C GLY A 126 -5.73 -0.56 26.59
N GLN A 127 -4.73 0.33 26.53
CA GLN A 127 -4.86 1.72 27.00
C GLN A 127 -5.61 2.58 25.97
N ASP A 128 -6.93 2.74 26.13
CA ASP A 128 -7.66 3.80 25.45
C ASP A 128 -8.51 4.57 26.47
N SER A 129 -7.99 5.71 26.92
CA SER A 129 -8.63 6.66 27.85
C SER A 129 -8.98 6.14 29.26
N SER A 130 -8.19 6.57 30.26
CA SER A 130 -8.41 6.57 31.73
C SER A 130 -8.93 5.32 32.46
N ASN A 131 -9.40 4.26 31.81
CA ASN A 131 -10.07 3.16 32.50
C ASN A 131 -10.16 1.85 31.67
N ALA A 132 -9.12 1.46 30.94
CA ALA A 132 -8.89 0.04 30.61
C ALA A 132 -7.46 -0.16 30.11
N ALA A 133 -6.85 -1.27 30.53
CA ALA A 133 -5.79 -2.07 29.93
C ALA A 133 -5.44 -3.19 30.94
N ILE A 134 -6.44 -3.99 31.34
CA ILE A 134 -6.22 -5.16 32.20
C ILE A 134 -5.94 -6.34 31.27
N VAL A 135 -4.76 -6.95 31.41
CA VAL A 135 -4.56 -8.34 30.97
C VAL A 135 -5.20 -9.22 32.05
N SER A 136 -6.34 -9.87 31.76
CA SER A 136 -6.89 -10.92 32.64
C SER A 136 -6.37 -12.29 32.22
N ILE A 137 -6.08 -13.13 33.21
CA ILE A 137 -5.58 -14.50 33.03
C ILE A 137 -6.57 -15.44 33.73
N GLU A 138 -7.28 -16.25 32.96
CA GLU A 138 -8.38 -17.07 33.46
C GLU A 138 -8.05 -18.56 33.33
N ASN A 139 -8.29 -19.31 34.40
CA ASN A 139 -8.13 -20.76 34.45
C ASN A 139 -9.49 -21.41 34.70
N GLU A 140 -10.12 -21.90 33.63
CA GLU A 140 -11.32 -22.73 33.74
C GLU A 140 -10.88 -24.17 34.11
N THR A 141 -10.96 -24.55 35.39
CA THR A 141 -10.77 -25.98 35.78
C THR A 141 -11.90 -26.87 35.26
N PRO A 142 -11.72 -28.20 35.08
CA PRO A 142 -10.78 -29.12 35.78
C PRO A 142 -9.97 -30.04 34.81
N ALA A 143 -8.87 -30.77 35.09
CA ALA A 143 -8.19 -31.28 36.29
C ALA A 143 -6.72 -31.61 35.91
N GLY A 144 -5.77 -31.50 36.87
CA GLY A 144 -4.64 -32.45 36.96
C GLY A 144 -3.29 -32.19 36.27
N GLY A 145 -3.01 -31.01 35.70
CA GLY A 145 -1.68 -30.68 35.15
C GLY A 145 -1.12 -29.36 35.66
N ASP A 146 0.22 -29.18 35.60
CA ASP A 146 0.87 -27.91 35.93
C ASP A 146 0.34 -26.78 35.03
N LYS A 147 -0.13 -25.69 35.65
CA LYS A 147 -0.81 -24.59 34.96
C LYS A 147 0.10 -23.37 34.90
N ARG A 148 0.66 -23.07 33.72
CA ARG A 148 1.48 -21.87 33.51
C ARG A 148 0.62 -20.78 32.87
N LEU A 149 0.12 -19.89 33.72
CA LEU A 149 -0.83 -18.81 33.40
C LEU A 149 -0.14 -17.59 32.76
N LEU A 150 1.07 -17.29 33.21
CA LEU A 150 1.96 -16.31 32.62
C LEU A 150 3.39 -16.77 32.90
N ASP A 151 4.16 -17.04 31.84
CA ASP A 151 5.60 -17.30 31.97
C ASP A 151 6.37 -16.08 31.55
N LEU A 152 7.21 -15.59 32.47
CA LEU A 152 8.09 -14.45 32.26
C LEU A 152 9.51 -14.95 32.45
N GLU A 153 10.13 -15.39 31.37
CA GLU A 153 11.53 -15.80 31.38
C GLU A 153 12.42 -14.58 31.13
N ASN A 154 13.16 -14.16 32.16
CA ASN A 154 14.14 -13.10 32.05
C ASN A 154 15.52 -13.68 31.77
N ARG A 155 15.93 -13.74 30.50
CA ARG A 155 17.26 -14.24 30.08
C ARG A 155 18.39 -13.21 30.26
N ASN A 156 18.16 -12.14 31.03
CA ASN A 156 19.18 -11.14 31.32
C ASN A 156 20.27 -11.73 32.24
N SER A 157 21.52 -11.70 31.80
CA SER A 157 22.69 -12.19 32.55
C SER A 157 23.28 -11.13 33.51
N SER A 158 22.53 -10.07 33.83
CA SER A 158 23.02 -9.00 34.70
C SER A 158 23.13 -9.46 36.15
N THR A 159 24.34 -9.38 36.71
CA THR A 159 24.64 -9.66 38.13
C THR A 159 24.25 -8.52 39.07
N ALA A 160 23.53 -7.51 38.60
CA ALA A 160 23.03 -6.44 39.44
C ALA A 160 21.79 -6.92 40.20
N MET A 161 21.93 -7.09 41.51
CA MET A 161 20.83 -7.43 42.42
C MET A 161 19.73 -6.37 42.32
N GLY A 162 18.60 -6.73 41.73
CA GLY A 162 17.47 -5.83 41.51
C GLY A 162 16.15 -6.58 41.57
N ASP A 163 15.56 -6.53 42.77
CA ASP A 163 14.18 -6.84 43.17
C ASP A 163 13.52 -8.15 42.73
N LYS A 164 13.24 -8.97 43.75
CA LYS A 164 12.43 -10.18 43.71
C LYS A 164 10.96 -9.77 43.57
N HIS A 165 10.36 -9.98 42.39
CA HIS A 165 8.92 -9.82 42.20
C HIS A 165 8.19 -10.99 42.90
N ILE A 166 7.88 -10.79 44.19
CA ILE A 166 7.10 -11.75 44.99
C ILE A 166 5.63 -11.62 44.55
N PHE A 167 5.09 -12.65 43.88
CA PHE A 167 3.65 -12.86 43.85
C PHE A 167 3.20 -13.21 45.27
N ASN A 168 2.72 -12.21 46.01
CA ASN A 168 2.13 -12.44 47.32
C ASN A 168 0.70 -12.95 47.09
N GLN A 169 0.51 -14.27 47.10
CA GLN A 169 -0.83 -14.84 47.12
C GLN A 169 -1.39 -14.72 48.55
N ARG A 170 -2.44 -13.92 48.72
CA ARG A 170 -3.32 -14.00 49.88
C ARG A 170 -4.44 -14.98 49.59
#